data_AF-A0A5N8UNX3-F1
#
_entry.id   AF-A0A5N8UNX3-F1
#
_cell.length_a   1.000
_cell.length_b   1.000
_cell.length_c   1.000
_cell.angle_alpha   90.00
_cell.angle_beta   90.00
_cell.angle_gamma   90.00
#
_symmetry.space_group_name_H-M   'P 1'
#
loop_
_entity.id
_entity.type
_entity.pdbx_description
1 polymer ?
#
loop_
_entity_poly.entity_id
_entity_poly.type
_entity_poly.pdbx_seq_one_letter_code
_entity_poly.pdbx_strand_id
1 'polypeptide(L)'
;MKTLIVSDIFGKTYGSQIRSNRYVEPRFPIDLIFLASESHFSVNELIANLTGTDNVSIRQVPFLHGFMNQHSENYDQSGYNQEIKVLRKNVI
;
A
#
# COMPACT_ATOMS: atom_id res chain seq x y z
N MET A 1 9.20 -13.13 -2.28
CA MET A 1 8.62 -12.03 -1.50
C MET A 1 7.24 -11.71 -2.06
N LYS A 2 6.18 -11.57 -1.25
CA LYS A 2 4.85 -11.18 -1.75
C LYS A 2 4.59 -9.73 -1.31
N THR A 3 4.76 -8.79 -2.23
CA THR A 3 4.42 -7.38 -2.01
C THR A 3 2.90 -7.22 -2.03
N LEU A 4 2.35 -6.61 -0.98
CA LEU A 4 0.91 -6.38 -0.82
C LEU A 4 0.68 -4.87 -0.83
N ILE A 5 0.39 -4.33 -2.01
CA ILE A 5 0.06 -2.90 -2.12
C ILE A 5 -1.33 -2.71 -1.50
N VAL A 6 -1.39 -2.01 -0.36
CA VAL A 6 -2.62 -1.78 0.42
C VAL A 6 -3.50 -0.71 -0.23
N SER A 7 -3.13 -0.22 -1.40
CA SER A 7 -3.95 0.68 -2.21
C SER A 7 -3.72 0.41 -3.69
N ASP A 8 -4.59 -0.42 -4.24
CA ASP A 8 -5.00 -0.38 -5.65
C ASP A 8 -3.92 -0.60 -6.72
N ILE A 9 -3.52 -1.87 -6.90
CA ILE A 9 -3.18 -2.35 -8.26
C ILE A 9 -4.40 -2.93 -8.98
N PHE A 10 -5.45 -3.37 -8.29
CA PHE A 10 -6.73 -3.73 -8.91
C PHE A 10 -7.86 -3.30 -8.00
N GLY A 11 -8.71 -2.40 -8.52
CA GLY A 11 -9.68 -1.64 -7.75
C GLY A 11 -10.44 -2.46 -6.70
N LYS A 12 -10.57 -1.87 -5.50
CA LYS A 12 -11.49 -2.32 -4.45
C LYS A 12 -11.36 -3.79 -4.07
N THR A 13 -10.41 -4.22 -3.24
CA THR A 13 -10.71 -5.41 -2.39
C THR A 13 -9.72 -5.69 -1.26
N TYR A 14 -8.40 -5.54 -1.44
CA TYR A 14 -7.46 -6.02 -0.42
C TYR A 14 -7.12 -5.00 0.68
N GLY A 15 -6.98 -3.71 0.36
CA GLY A 15 -6.61 -2.69 1.35
C GLY A 15 -7.69 -2.37 2.38
N SER A 16 -8.96 -2.35 1.94
CA SER A 16 -10.10 -1.94 2.76
C SER A 16 -10.46 -2.92 3.88
N GLN A 17 -9.93 -4.16 3.84
CA GLN A 17 -10.13 -5.17 4.89
C GLN A 17 -8.94 -5.35 5.83
N ILE A 18 -7.77 -4.77 5.53
CA ILE A 18 -6.62 -4.80 6.46
C ILE A 18 -6.98 -4.15 7.81
N ARG A 19 -7.82 -3.10 7.80
CA ARG A 19 -8.38 -2.50 9.02
C ARG A 19 -9.26 -3.44 9.84
N SER A 20 -9.87 -4.46 9.22
CA SER A 20 -10.69 -5.47 9.91
C SER A 20 -9.85 -6.66 10.38
N ASN A 21 -8.68 -6.89 9.76
CA ASN A 21 -7.79 -8.02 10.02
C ASN A 21 -6.46 -7.60 10.68
N ARG A 22 -6.48 -6.55 11.51
CA ARG A 22 -5.28 -5.97 12.18
C ARG A 22 -4.51 -6.95 13.09
N TYR A 23 -5.09 -8.10 13.40
CA TYR A 23 -4.49 -9.13 14.25
C TYR A 23 -3.99 -10.36 13.48
N VAL A 24 -4.00 -10.32 12.14
CA VAL A 24 -3.47 -11.41 11.33
C VAL A 24 -1.97 -11.24 11.17
N GLU A 25 -1.21 -12.20 11.70
CA GLU A 25 0.25 -12.24 11.55
C GLU A 25 0.65 -12.91 10.24
N PRO A 26 1.35 -12.20 9.34
CA PRO A 26 1.86 -12.78 8.10
C PRO A 26 2.91 -13.84 8.40
N ARG A 27 2.79 -15.01 7.76
CA ARG A 27 3.80 -16.09 7.85
C ARG A 27 4.99 -15.92 6.91
N PHE A 28 5.01 -14.86 6.12
CA PHE A 28 6.08 -14.52 5.18
C PHE A 28 6.20 -13.00 5.08
N PRO A 29 7.37 -12.46 4.70
CA PRO A 29 7.58 -11.04 4.55
C PRO A 29 6.58 -10.41 3.58
N ILE A 30 5.90 -9.37 4.05
CA ILE A 30 5.01 -8.52 3.26
C ILE A 30 5.46 -7.06 3.34
N ASP A 31 5.42 -6.40 2.19
CA ASP A 31 5.59 -4.95 2.10
C ASP A 31 4.22 -4.31 1.92
N LEU A 32 3.82 -3.45 2.85
CA LEU A 32 2.62 -2.62 2.78
C LEU A 32 2.98 -1.22 2.30
N ILE A 33 2.28 -0.76 1.27
CA ILE A 33 2.47 0.56 0.69
C ILE A 33 1.20 1.40 0.91
N PHE A 34 1.35 2.50 1.63
CA PHE A 34 0.27 3.44 1.96
C PHE A 34 0.37 4.73 1.14
N LEU A 35 -0.77 5.32 0.84
CA LEU A 35 -0.91 6.60 0.16
C LEU A 35 -0.67 7.77 1.12
N ALA A 36 -0.59 8.98 0.58
CA ALA A 36 -0.46 10.19 1.39
C ALA A 36 -1.67 10.38 2.31
N SER A 37 -2.88 10.11 1.80
CA SER A 37 -4.12 10.23 2.54
C SER A 37 -5.21 9.36 1.92
N GLU A 38 -6.25 9.09 2.72
CA GLU A 38 -7.47 8.40 2.31
C GLU A 38 -8.66 9.11 2.95
N SER A 39 -9.77 9.27 2.24
CA SER A 39 -10.92 10.03 2.74
C SER A 39 -11.73 9.25 3.79
N HIS A 40 -11.64 7.92 3.76
CA HIS A 40 -12.47 7.04 4.58
C HIS A 40 -11.85 6.65 5.92
N PHE A 41 -10.55 6.87 6.14
CA PHE A 41 -9.87 6.54 7.39
C PHE A 41 -8.51 7.27 7.54
N SER A 42 -8.00 7.35 8.78
CA SER A 42 -6.67 7.88 9.05
C SER A 42 -5.57 6.89 8.67
N VAL A 43 -4.85 7.20 7.59
CA VAL A 43 -3.68 6.41 7.16
C VAL A 43 -2.62 6.33 8.25
N ASN A 44 -2.37 7.43 8.96
CA ASN A 44 -1.36 7.50 10.01
C ASN A 44 -1.71 6.60 11.21
N GLU A 45 -2.98 6.59 11.64
CA GLU A 45 -3.42 5.69 12.71
C GLU A 45 -3.30 4.23 12.27
N LEU A 46 -3.61 3.90 11.01
CA LEU A 46 -3.47 2.54 10.52
C LEU A 46 -2.01 2.09 10.46
N ILE A 47 -1.10 2.96 9.98
CA ILE A 47 0.34 2.71 9.99
C ILE A 47 0.82 2.49 11.42
N ALA A 48 0.44 3.35 12.36
CA ALA A 48 0.83 3.21 13.76
C ALA A 48 0.37 1.87 14.36
N ASN A 49 -0.85 1.43 14.06
CA ASN A 49 -1.38 0.16 14.54
C ASN A 49 -0.69 -1.08 13.95
N LEU A 50 -0.17 -0.99 12.73
CA LEU A 50 0.49 -2.11 12.05
C LEU A 50 2.01 -2.11 12.25
N THR A 51 2.58 -0.99 12.70
CA THR A 51 4.01 -0.86 13.00
C THR A 51 4.40 -1.83 14.11
N GLY A 52 5.45 -2.62 13.88
CA GLY A 52 5.91 -3.64 14.82
C GLY A 52 5.26 -5.01 14.65
N THR A 53 4.37 -5.19 13.66
CA THR A 53 3.88 -6.52 13.29
C THR A 53 5.00 -7.33 12.63
N ASP A 54 5.21 -8.56 13.09
CA ASP A 54 6.21 -9.46 12.52
C ASP A 54 5.98 -9.67 11.02
N ASN A 55 7.08 -9.77 10.26
CA ASN A 55 7.08 -9.94 8.80
C ASN A 55 6.39 -8.79 8.02
N VAL A 56 6.15 -7.64 8.63
CA VAL A 56 5.56 -6.47 7.96
C VAL A 56 6.59 -5.35 7.80
N SER A 57 6.85 -4.96 6.56
CA SER A 57 7.52 -3.70 6.22
C SER A 57 6.49 -2.70 5.75
N ILE A 58 6.60 -1.44 6.18
CA ILE A 58 5.66 -0.37 5.82
C ILE A 58 6.40 0.76 5.11
N ARG A 59 5.82 1.25 4.01
CA ARG A 59 6.26 2.47 3.32
C ARG A 59 5.05 3.33 2.97
N GLN A 60 5.20 4.64 3.11
CA GLN A 60 4.21 5.61 2.65
C GLN A 60 4.73 6.35 1.42
N VAL A 61 3.86 6.59 0.44
CA VAL A 61 4.17 7.36 -0.78
C VAL A 61 3.41 8.69 -0.77
N PRO A 62 3.96 9.77 -1.35
CA PRO A 62 3.34 11.08 -1.36
C PRO A 62 2.27 11.23 -2.45
N PHE A 63 1.59 10.14 -2.83
CA PHE A 63 0.59 10.12 -3.91
C PHE A 63 -0.80 9.81 -3.37
N LEU A 64 -1.82 10.28 -4.09
CA LEU A 64 -3.22 10.10 -3.74
C LEU A 64 -3.77 8.77 -4.27
N HIS A 65 -4.95 8.39 -3.76
CA HIS A 65 -5.64 7.18 -4.15
C HIS A 65 -5.82 7.07 -5.67
N GLY A 66 -5.39 5.94 -6.22
CA GLY A 66 -5.47 5.67 -7.64
C GLY A 66 -4.37 6.31 -8.49
N PHE A 67 -3.29 6.85 -7.91
CA PHE A 67 -2.19 7.45 -8.70
C PHE A 67 -1.55 6.51 -9.73
N MET A 68 -1.64 5.19 -9.52
CA MET A 68 -1.14 4.19 -10.47
C MET A 68 -2.18 3.80 -11.54
N ASN A 69 -3.45 4.17 -11.38
CA ASN A 69 -4.53 3.82 -12.29
C ASN A 69 -4.71 4.92 -13.34
N GLN A 70 -4.43 4.61 -14.61
CA GLN A 70 -4.54 5.54 -15.75
C GLN A 70 -5.95 6.12 -15.96
N HIS A 71 -6.98 5.50 -15.39
CA HIS A 71 -8.36 5.96 -15.46
C HIS A 71 -8.80 6.73 -14.19
N SER A 72 -7.91 6.92 -13.22
CA SER A 72 -8.18 7.73 -12.03
C SER A 72 -7.94 9.21 -12.30
N GLU A 73 -8.74 10.09 -11.70
CA GLU A 73 -8.48 11.53 -11.68
C GLU A 73 -7.13 11.87 -11.02
N ASN A 74 -6.66 11.00 -10.12
CA ASN A 74 -5.39 11.18 -9.41
C ASN A 74 -4.19 10.55 -10.13
N TYR A 75 -4.34 10.07 -11.37
CA TYR A 75 -3.25 9.40 -12.09
C TYR A 75 -1.99 10.27 -12.13
N ASP A 76 -0.87 9.71 -11.65
CA ASP A 76 0.43 10.36 -11.69
C ASP A 76 1.43 9.47 -12.43
N GLN A 77 1.78 9.88 -13.65
CA GLN A 77 2.70 9.14 -14.51
C GLN A 77 4.11 9.02 -13.89
N SER A 78 4.57 10.04 -13.17
CA SER A 78 5.88 10.05 -12.51
C SER A 78 5.88 9.09 -11.32
N GLY A 79 4.86 9.17 -10.48
CA GLY A 79 4.63 8.28 -9.35
C GLY A 79 4.50 6.83 -9.79
N TYR A 80 3.73 6.56 -10.85
CA TYR A 80 3.65 5.23 -11.46
C TYR A 80 5.03 4.69 -11.86
N ASN A 81 5.80 5.48 -12.60
CA ASN A 81 7.13 5.07 -13.07
C ASN A 81 8.12 4.87 -11.92
N GLN A 82 8.04 5.70 -10.88
CA GLN A 82 8.83 5.57 -9.67
C GLN A 82 8.49 4.27 -8.93
N GLU A 83 7.20 4.00 -8.71
CA GLU A 83 6.74 2.84 -7.96
C GLU A 83 7.04 1.54 -8.70
N ILE A 84 6.84 1.49 -10.03
CA ILE A 84 7.22 0.34 -10.86
C ILE A 84 8.72 0.04 -10.77
N LYS A 85 9.59 1.06 -10.68
CA LYS A 85 11.04 0.84 -10.49
C LYS A 85 11.33 0.23 -9.12
N VAL A 86 10.65 0.65 -8.07
CA VAL A 86 10.81 0.09 -6.71
C VAL A 86 10.33 -1.36 -6.67
N LEU A 87 9.12 -1.63 -7.18
CA LEU A 87 8.54 -2.96 -7.20
C LEU A 87 9.39 -3.96 -7.99
N ARG A 88 9.97 -3.55 -9.12
CA ARG A 88 10.87 -4.40 -9.92
C ARG A 88 12.15 -4.79 -9.19
N LYS A 89 12.70 -3.91 -8.35
CA LYS A 89 13.90 -4.23 -7.54
C LYS A 89 13.63 -5.26 -6.46
N ASN A 90 12.39 -5.33 -6.00
CA ASN A 90 11.94 -6.19 -4.91
C ASN A 90 11.53 -7.61 -5.37
N VAL A 91 11.65 -7.93 -6.67
CA VAL A 91 11.28 -9.25 -7.24
C VAL A 91 12.48 -10.19 -7.38
N ILE A 92 13.70 -9.74 -7.03
CA ILE A 92 14.93 -10.54 -7.11
C ILE A 92 15.29 -11.10 -5.74
#